data_AF-A0A560ED34-F1
#
_entry.id   AF-A0A560ED34-F1
#
_cell.length_a   1.000
_cell.length_b   1.000
_cell.length_c   1.000
_cell.angle_alpha   90.00
_cell.angle_beta   90.00
_cell.angle_gamma   90.00
#
_symmetry.space_group_name_H-M   'P 1'
#
loop_
_entity.id
_entity.type
_entity.pdbx_description
1 polymer ?
#
loop_
_entity_poly.entity_id
_entity_poly.type
_entity_poly.pdbx_seq_one_letter_code
_entity_poly.pdbx_strand_id
1 'polypeptide(L)'
;MPRFDPSHPYRSSYRGSPFGRRFSGLLPWMFVVGIAVAIVLTFRHGTNWPIPHADDGQSRDAEIVLQRAGHPDSREAVDVIRTIDGDTFLARVRPRDGRDLVVRVRLRGIDAPEMKASCQDELDKAEAASDALRNLLGQGGVTIFNLGQDKYGRVLADVATKRTANVSAALLAGGYVRSYNGGHRDGWCARGWRVWQ
;
A
#
# COMPACT_ATOMS: atom_id res chain seq x y z
N MET A 1 10.47 -46.68 82.77
CA MET A 1 10.19 -45.44 83.54
C MET A 1 11.53 -44.95 84.09
N PRO A 2 11.87 -43.64 84.09
CA PRO A 2 10.97 -42.49 84.06
C PRO A 2 11.22 -41.43 82.96
N ARG A 3 10.37 -40.39 83.03
CA ARG A 3 10.28 -39.10 82.32
C ARG A 3 11.59 -38.30 82.12
N PHE A 4 11.77 -37.68 80.94
CA PHE A 4 12.42 -36.36 80.77
C PHE A 4 12.02 -35.70 79.42
N ASP A 5 11.96 -34.37 79.40
CA ASP A 5 11.69 -33.46 78.26
C ASP A 5 12.98 -32.63 78.03
N PRO A 6 13.44 -32.35 76.79
CA PRO A 6 13.17 -31.01 76.22
C PRO A 6 13.10 -30.90 74.67
N SER A 7 12.11 -30.14 74.20
CA SER A 7 12.11 -29.17 73.08
C SER A 7 13.24 -29.14 72.00
N HIS A 8 12.86 -29.47 70.74
CA HIS A 8 13.28 -28.86 69.43
C HIS A 8 14.77 -28.93 69.00
N PRO A 9 15.12 -28.64 67.72
CA PRO A 9 14.29 -28.33 66.53
C PRO A 9 14.06 -29.60 65.65
N TYR A 10 13.80 -29.65 64.33
CA TYR A 10 13.73 -28.67 63.22
C TYR A 10 12.78 -29.18 62.07
N ARG A 11 12.83 -28.59 60.87
CA ARG A 11 12.21 -29.08 59.61
C ARG A 11 13.22 -29.07 58.47
N SER A 12 13.09 -30.01 57.52
CA SER A 12 13.03 -29.60 56.10
C SER A 12 12.33 -30.66 55.26
N SER A 13 11.47 -30.21 54.36
CA SER A 13 10.62 -31.02 53.50
C SER A 13 10.90 -30.69 52.03
N TYR A 14 11.35 -31.66 51.24
CA TYR A 14 11.06 -31.71 49.81
C TYR A 14 10.94 -33.17 49.36
N ARG A 15 9.71 -33.63 49.14
CA ARG A 15 9.41 -34.96 48.60
C ARG A 15 9.42 -34.86 47.07
N GLY A 16 10.23 -35.70 46.44
CA GLY A 16 10.28 -35.80 44.98
C GLY A 16 8.96 -36.26 44.36
N SER A 17 8.78 -35.94 43.07
CA SER A 17 7.66 -36.34 42.22
C SER A 17 7.66 -37.84 41.90
N PRO A 18 6.51 -38.54 42.01
CA PRO A 18 6.39 -39.86 41.40
C PRO A 18 4.96 -40.18 40.91
N PHE A 19 4.43 -39.51 39.88
CA PHE A 19 3.16 -39.93 39.27
C PHE A 19 3.20 -39.98 37.75
N GLY A 20 3.35 -41.21 37.24
CA GLY A 20 3.04 -41.54 35.86
C GLY A 20 1.54 -41.77 35.66
N ARG A 21 1.08 -41.46 34.45
CA ARG A 21 -0.02 -42.10 33.69
C ARG A 21 -1.30 -42.50 34.46
N ARG A 22 -2.41 -41.78 34.21
CA ARG A 22 -3.64 -42.28 33.54
C ARG A 22 -4.88 -41.38 33.82
N PHE A 23 -5.18 -40.44 32.92
CA PHE A 23 -6.54 -39.95 32.64
C PHE A 23 -6.55 -39.55 31.15
N SER A 24 -7.28 -40.19 30.23
CA SER A 24 -8.72 -40.51 30.11
C SER A 24 -9.41 -39.56 29.12
N GLY A 25 -9.42 -39.96 27.85
CA GLY A 25 -10.53 -39.88 26.88
C GLY A 25 -11.10 -38.54 26.40
N LEU A 26 -11.21 -37.51 27.24
CA LEU A 26 -12.13 -36.38 27.00
C LEU A 26 -11.46 -34.99 26.89
N LEU A 27 -10.17 -34.91 27.21
CA LEU A 27 -9.40 -33.67 27.10
C LEU A 27 -9.09 -33.17 25.65
N PRO A 28 -8.97 -34.01 24.60
CA PRO A 28 -8.64 -33.50 23.26
C PRO A 28 -9.75 -32.65 22.64
N TRP A 29 -11.00 -33.10 22.78
CA TRP A 29 -12.16 -32.46 22.14
C TRP A 29 -12.48 -31.08 22.73
N MET A 30 -12.30 -30.91 24.04
CA MET A 30 -12.46 -29.59 24.68
C MET A 30 -11.42 -28.58 24.16
N PHE A 31 -10.22 -29.03 23.81
CA PHE A 31 -9.19 -28.18 23.19
C PHE A 31 -9.56 -27.80 21.75
N VAL A 32 -10.07 -28.76 20.96
CA VAL A 32 -10.55 -28.51 19.58
C VAL A 32 -11.77 -27.57 19.56
N VAL A 33 -12.74 -27.77 20.45
CA VAL A 33 -13.91 -26.89 20.59
C VAL A 33 -13.49 -25.50 21.09
N GLY A 34 -12.56 -25.41 22.03
CA GLY A 34 -11.99 -24.13 22.48
C GLY A 34 -11.31 -23.37 21.34
N ILE A 35 -10.50 -24.05 20.51
CA ILE A 35 -9.89 -23.46 19.32
C ILE A 35 -10.95 -23.03 18.30
N ALA A 36 -11.95 -23.86 18.01
CA ALA A 36 -13.02 -23.53 17.07
C ALA A 36 -13.84 -22.31 17.52
N VAL A 37 -14.17 -22.23 18.81
CA VAL A 37 -14.86 -21.06 19.39
C VAL A 37 -13.98 -19.82 19.37
N ALA A 38 -12.67 -19.94 19.65
CA ALA A 38 -11.72 -18.82 19.54
C ALA A 38 -11.60 -18.30 18.10
N ILE A 39 -11.57 -19.19 17.10
CA ILE A 39 -11.56 -18.83 15.68
C ILE A 39 -12.87 -18.14 15.29
N VAL A 40 -14.04 -18.69 15.67
CA VAL A 40 -15.34 -18.09 15.35
C VAL A 40 -15.54 -16.73 16.04
N LEU A 41 -15.03 -16.54 17.26
CA LEU A 41 -15.06 -15.26 17.96
C LEU A 41 -14.10 -14.22 17.36
N THR A 42 -12.91 -14.62 16.90
CA THR A 42 -12.01 -13.72 16.15
C THR A 42 -12.54 -13.37 14.75
N PHE A 43 -13.32 -14.24 14.10
CA PHE A 43 -14.00 -13.92 12.85
C PHE A 43 -15.26 -13.04 13.02
N ARG A 44 -15.89 -13.01 14.20
CA ARG A 44 -17.07 -12.15 14.46
C ARG A 44 -16.76 -10.80 15.08
N HIS A 45 -15.73 -10.70 15.92
CA HIS A 45 -15.20 -9.40 16.33
C HIS A 45 -14.02 -9.05 15.43
N GLY A 46 -14.31 -8.33 14.34
CA GLY A 46 -13.33 -7.87 13.36
C GLY A 46 -12.22 -7.01 13.98
N THR A 47 -11.18 -7.67 14.49
CA THR A 47 -9.98 -7.05 15.03
C THR A 47 -8.94 -6.98 13.93
N ASN A 48 -8.96 -5.80 13.29
CA ASN A 48 -7.87 -5.13 12.60
C ASN A 48 -6.47 -5.63 13.01
N TRP A 49 -6.01 -6.73 12.40
CA TRP A 49 -4.65 -7.24 12.62
C TRP A 49 -3.71 -6.38 11.77
N PRO A 50 -2.78 -5.61 12.36
CA PRO A 50 -1.88 -4.78 11.60
C PRO A 50 -0.82 -5.67 10.97
N ILE A 51 -1.16 -6.30 9.85
CA ILE A 51 -0.16 -6.56 8.81
C ILE A 51 0.44 -5.18 8.49
N PRO A 52 1.76 -4.98 8.55
CA PRO A 52 2.37 -3.76 8.07
C PRO A 52 2.20 -3.71 6.55
N HIS A 53 1.05 -3.20 6.09
CA HIS A 53 0.80 -2.97 4.69
C HIS A 53 1.83 -1.92 4.24
N ALA A 54 2.61 -2.22 3.19
CA ALA A 54 3.65 -1.31 2.69
C ALA A 54 3.09 0.05 2.19
N ASP A 55 1.76 0.17 2.15
CA ASP A 55 0.98 1.37 1.88
C ASP A 55 1.03 2.39 3.04
N ASP A 56 1.14 1.95 4.30
CA ASP A 56 1.23 2.83 5.48
C ASP A 56 2.47 3.72 5.44
N GLY A 57 3.60 3.15 5.00
CA GLY A 57 4.86 3.88 4.82
C GLY A 57 4.74 4.91 3.69
N GLN A 58 4.23 4.48 2.53
CA GLN A 58 4.06 5.36 1.35
C GLN A 58 3.06 6.50 1.62
N SER A 59 2.00 6.24 2.40
CA SER A 59 1.02 7.26 2.79
C SER A 59 1.63 8.31 3.73
N ARG A 60 2.51 7.91 4.65
CA ARG A 60 3.26 8.84 5.51
C ARG A 60 4.29 9.65 4.74
N ASP A 61 5.03 9.01 3.83
CA ASP A 61 5.98 9.69 2.95
C ASP A 61 5.27 10.71 2.03
N ALA A 62 4.09 10.35 1.50
CA ALA A 62 3.25 11.24 0.71
C ALA A 62 2.78 12.46 1.52
N GLU A 63 2.34 12.26 2.75
CA GLU A 63 1.93 13.33 3.67
C GLU A 63 3.10 14.30 3.97
N ILE A 64 4.31 13.78 4.21
CA ILE A 64 5.51 14.62 4.43
C ILE A 64 5.85 15.45 3.18
N VAL A 65 5.74 14.87 1.99
CA VAL A 65 5.96 15.59 0.72
C VAL A 65 4.88 16.66 0.51
N LEU A 66 3.62 16.37 0.82
CA LEU A 66 2.51 17.32 0.71
C LEU A 66 2.65 18.50 1.68
N GLN A 67 3.03 18.24 2.93
CA GLN A 67 3.25 19.29 3.94
C GLN A 67 4.39 20.23 3.54
N ARG A 68 5.49 19.72 2.98
CA ARG A 68 6.58 20.57 2.46
C ARG A 68 6.15 21.37 1.23
N ALA A 69 5.33 20.76 0.36
CA ALA A 69 4.85 21.38 -0.87
C ALA A 69 3.60 22.28 -0.71
N GLY A 70 3.21 22.61 0.52
CA GLY A 70 2.08 23.51 0.81
C GLY A 70 2.22 24.94 0.27
N HIS A 71 3.36 25.29 -0.32
CA HIS A 71 3.52 26.50 -1.13
C HIS A 71 3.21 26.20 -2.60
N PRO A 72 2.29 26.94 -3.27
CA PRO A 72 1.80 26.60 -4.60
C PRO A 72 2.88 26.62 -5.71
N ASP A 73 3.94 27.40 -5.53
CA ASP A 73 5.07 27.49 -6.46
C ASP A 73 6.22 26.49 -6.15
N SER A 74 6.04 25.61 -5.16
CA SER A 74 7.06 24.60 -4.83
C SER A 74 7.24 23.61 -5.99
N ARG A 75 8.48 23.51 -6.45
CA ARG A 75 8.95 22.61 -7.51
C ARG A 75 9.96 21.66 -6.90
N GLU A 76 9.55 20.42 -6.70
CA GLU A 76 10.38 19.38 -6.10
C GLU A 76 10.98 18.51 -7.21
N ALA A 77 12.31 18.41 -7.25
CA ALA A 77 13.01 17.51 -8.16
C ALA A 77 12.93 16.07 -7.64
N VAL A 78 12.60 15.13 -8.51
CA VAL A 78 12.40 13.72 -8.14
C VAL A 78 13.13 12.76 -9.07
N ASP A 79 13.61 11.66 -8.51
CA ASP A 79 14.08 10.53 -9.31
C ASP A 79 12.92 9.55 -9.55
N VAL A 80 12.68 9.20 -10.81
CA VAL A 80 11.67 8.18 -11.14
C VAL A 80 12.25 6.79 -10.87
N ILE A 81 11.64 6.04 -9.97
CA ILE A 81 12.03 4.66 -9.67
C ILE A 81 11.44 3.72 -10.73
N ARG A 82 10.14 3.83 -11.01
CA ARG A 82 9.42 3.06 -12.03
C ARG A 82 8.07 3.66 -12.37
N THR A 83 7.64 3.53 -13.63
CA THR A 83 6.22 3.69 -14.00
C THR A 83 5.40 2.52 -13.46
N ILE A 84 4.19 2.79 -12.98
CA ILE A 84 3.24 1.74 -12.56
C ILE A 84 2.21 1.55 -13.67
N ASP A 85 1.51 2.63 -14.02
CA ASP A 85 0.44 2.70 -15.02
C ASP A 85 0.60 3.99 -15.86
N GLY A 86 -0.18 4.18 -16.93
CA GLY A 86 -0.05 5.33 -17.84
C GLY A 86 -0.29 6.72 -17.24
N ASP A 87 -0.78 6.81 -15.99
CA ASP A 87 -0.94 8.06 -15.23
C ASP A 87 -0.26 8.06 -13.84
N THR A 88 0.38 6.95 -13.44
CA THR A 88 0.88 6.77 -12.06
C THR A 88 2.30 6.19 -12.07
N PHE A 89 3.22 6.86 -11.37
CA PHE A 89 4.62 6.41 -11.23
C PHE A 89 5.10 6.46 -9.78
N LEU A 90 6.16 5.72 -9.48
CA LEU A 90 6.84 5.73 -8.20
C LEU A 90 8.02 6.69 -8.27
N ALA A 91 7.98 7.74 -7.44
CA ALA A 91 8.99 8.78 -7.36
C ALA A 91 9.77 8.68 -6.05
N ARG A 92 11.06 8.96 -6.11
CA ARG A 92 11.89 9.23 -4.95
C ARG A 92 12.10 10.74 -4.84
N VAL A 93 11.65 11.32 -3.74
CA VAL A 93 12.00 12.69 -3.36
C VAL A 93 13.23 12.61 -2.46
N ARG A 94 14.22 13.47 -2.69
CA ARG A 94 15.40 13.60 -1.80
C ARG A 94 15.37 14.93 -1.04
N PRO A 95 14.66 14.99 0.10
CA PRO A 95 14.78 16.07 1.07
C PRO A 95 16.22 16.45 1.38
N ARG A 96 16.48 17.76 1.56
CA ARG A 96 17.75 18.24 2.14
C ARG A 96 17.99 17.67 3.56
N ASP A 97 16.92 17.27 4.23
CA ASP A 97 16.92 16.74 5.61
C ASP A 97 17.34 15.25 5.70
N GLY A 98 17.85 14.66 4.60
CA GLY A 98 18.65 13.44 4.64
C GLY A 98 17.91 12.10 4.69
N ARG A 99 16.61 12.06 4.39
CA ARG A 99 15.85 10.80 4.21
C ARG A 99 15.20 10.77 2.83
N ASP A 100 15.57 9.80 2.00
CA ASP A 100 14.87 9.50 0.74
C ASP A 100 13.41 9.10 1.05
N LEU A 101 12.44 9.84 0.50
CA LEU A 101 11.00 9.55 0.63
C LEU A 101 10.52 8.90 -0.67
N VAL A 102 9.73 7.83 -0.58
CA VAL A 102 9.25 7.08 -1.75
C VAL A 102 7.73 7.19 -1.86
N VAL A 103 7.27 7.96 -2.85
CA VAL A 103 5.87 8.35 -3.01
C VAL A 103 5.31 7.90 -4.36
N ARG A 104 4.03 7.52 -4.36
CA ARG A 104 3.28 7.24 -5.59
C ARG A 104 2.69 8.55 -6.10
N VAL A 105 3.14 9.00 -7.26
CA VAL A 105 2.67 10.23 -7.91
C VAL A 105 1.67 9.86 -8.99
N ARG A 106 0.46 10.41 -8.92
CA ARG A 106 -0.55 10.38 -9.97
C ARG A 106 -0.56 11.72 -10.71
N LEU A 107 -0.56 11.65 -12.04
CA LEU A 107 -0.68 12.80 -12.91
C LEU A 107 -2.06 13.46 -12.80
N ARG A 108 -2.08 14.77 -12.60
CA ARG A 108 -3.30 15.58 -12.50
C ARG A 108 -3.98 15.74 -13.86
N GLY A 109 -5.31 15.79 -13.84
CA GLY A 109 -6.16 16.11 -14.99
C GLY A 109 -6.34 14.99 -16.03
N ILE A 110 -5.76 13.81 -15.80
CA ILE A 110 -5.81 12.69 -16.74
C ILE A 110 -6.28 11.38 -16.11
N ASP A 111 -6.78 10.51 -16.98
CA ASP A 111 -7.06 9.12 -16.72
C ASP A 111 -6.38 8.26 -17.79
N ALA A 112 -5.62 7.26 -17.35
CA ALA A 112 -5.00 6.29 -18.24
C ALA A 112 -5.75 4.94 -18.20
N PRO A 113 -5.60 4.10 -19.23
CA PRO A 113 -6.03 2.71 -19.16
C PRO A 113 -5.20 1.95 -18.12
N GLU A 114 -5.87 1.10 -17.33
CA GLU A 114 -5.26 0.33 -16.25
C GLU A 114 -4.63 -0.96 -16.81
N MET A 115 -3.45 -1.34 -16.30
CA MET A 115 -2.75 -2.58 -16.72
C MET A 115 -3.55 -3.87 -16.43
N LYS A 116 -4.54 -3.81 -15.55
CA LYS A 116 -5.48 -4.91 -15.25
C LYS A 116 -6.71 -4.83 -16.13
N ALA A 117 -6.47 -4.75 -17.42
CA ALA A 117 -7.48 -4.61 -18.46
C ALA A 117 -8.49 -5.77 -18.48
N SER A 118 -9.75 -5.48 -18.84
CA SER A 118 -10.78 -6.50 -19.06
C SER A 118 -10.86 -6.97 -20.52
N CYS A 119 -10.16 -6.31 -21.43
CA CYS A 119 -10.14 -6.61 -22.86
C CYS A 119 -8.76 -6.27 -23.47
N GLN A 120 -8.43 -6.87 -24.61
CA GLN A 120 -7.14 -6.63 -25.28
C GLN A 120 -6.95 -5.17 -25.68
N ASP A 121 -7.97 -4.52 -26.26
CA ASP A 121 -7.94 -3.10 -26.64
C ASP A 121 -7.56 -2.15 -25.48
N GLU A 122 -7.93 -2.48 -24.25
CA GLU A 122 -7.59 -1.70 -23.05
C GLU A 122 -6.15 -1.99 -22.61
N LEU A 123 -5.70 -3.25 -22.72
CA LEU A 123 -4.32 -3.65 -22.41
C LEU A 123 -3.32 -3.00 -23.38
N ASP A 124 -3.59 -3.05 -24.68
CA ASP A 124 -2.75 -2.45 -25.73
C ASP A 124 -2.63 -0.93 -25.53
N LYS A 125 -3.72 -0.27 -25.11
CA LYS A 125 -3.70 1.15 -24.75
C LYS A 125 -2.95 1.39 -23.44
N ALA A 126 -3.09 0.53 -22.43
CA ALA A 126 -2.39 0.66 -21.14
C ALA A 126 -0.87 0.57 -21.34
N GLU A 127 -0.42 -0.37 -22.16
CA GLU A 127 0.98 -0.53 -22.56
C GLU A 127 1.49 0.70 -23.31
N ALA A 128 0.79 1.13 -24.38
CA ALA A 128 1.15 2.32 -25.14
C ALA A 128 1.22 3.59 -24.27
N ALA A 129 0.28 3.78 -23.34
CA ALA A 129 0.28 4.91 -22.41
C ALA A 129 1.43 4.83 -21.38
N SER A 130 1.72 3.64 -20.88
CA SER A 130 2.83 3.42 -19.94
C SER A 130 4.19 3.62 -20.59
N ASP A 131 4.36 3.21 -21.85
CA ASP A 131 5.58 3.44 -22.62
C ASP A 131 5.73 4.90 -23.04
N ALA A 132 4.65 5.57 -23.43
CA ALA A 132 4.67 7.02 -23.62
C ALA A 132 5.12 7.76 -22.35
N LEU A 133 4.58 7.37 -21.18
CA LEU A 133 4.99 7.95 -19.90
C LEU A 133 6.45 7.62 -19.55
N ARG A 134 6.91 6.38 -19.75
CA ARG A 134 8.33 5.99 -19.58
C ARG A 134 9.25 6.84 -20.48
N ASN A 135 8.89 7.04 -21.74
CA ASN A 135 9.66 7.83 -22.70
C ASN A 135 9.71 9.33 -22.33
N LEU A 136 8.62 9.89 -21.80
CA LEU A 136 8.60 11.25 -21.28
C LEU A 136 9.49 11.39 -20.03
N LEU A 137 9.29 10.53 -19.02
CA LEU A 137 10.08 10.56 -17.77
C LEU A 137 11.57 10.26 -18.01
N GLY A 138 11.90 9.41 -18.99
CA GLY A 138 13.26 9.08 -19.41
C GLY A 138 14.06 10.25 -19.99
N GLN A 139 13.42 11.39 -20.29
CA GLN A 139 14.11 12.64 -20.64
C GLN A 139 14.91 13.23 -19.47
N GLY A 140 14.66 12.77 -18.23
CA GLY A 140 15.33 13.22 -17.02
C GLY A 140 14.92 14.61 -16.54
N GLY A 141 15.44 15.01 -15.37
CA GLY A 141 15.10 16.28 -14.73
C GLY A 141 13.61 16.37 -14.37
N VAL A 142 13.05 15.28 -13.85
CA VAL A 142 11.62 15.21 -13.51
C VAL A 142 11.35 16.08 -12.29
N THR A 143 10.41 17.00 -12.44
CA THR A 143 10.02 17.97 -11.42
C THR A 143 8.52 17.87 -11.18
N ILE A 144 8.11 17.73 -9.93
CA ILE A 144 6.70 17.71 -9.52
C ILE A 144 6.32 19.05 -8.89
N PHE A 145 5.10 19.52 -9.13
CA PHE A 145 4.57 20.77 -8.60
C PHE A 145 3.04 20.72 -8.48
N ASN A 146 2.44 21.72 -7.83
CA ASN A 146 1.00 21.76 -7.56
C ASN A 146 0.53 20.46 -6.88
N LEU A 147 1.17 20.09 -5.77
CA LEU A 147 0.91 18.82 -5.10
C LEU A 147 -0.41 18.88 -4.31
N GLY A 148 -1.20 17.82 -4.38
CA GLY A 148 -2.42 17.65 -3.61
C GLY A 148 -2.61 16.20 -3.17
N GLN A 149 -3.41 15.99 -2.14
CA GLN A 149 -3.68 14.65 -1.61
C GLN A 149 -4.67 13.90 -2.51
N ASP A 150 -4.35 12.68 -2.92
CA ASP A 150 -5.32 11.75 -3.51
C ASP A 150 -6.01 10.93 -2.43
N LYS A 151 -7.28 10.57 -2.66
CA LYS A 151 -8.11 9.80 -1.71
C LYS A 151 -7.60 8.36 -1.42
N TYR A 152 -6.55 7.92 -2.09
CA TYR A 152 -5.89 6.62 -1.92
C TYR A 152 -4.44 6.75 -1.42
N GLY A 153 -4.10 7.82 -0.69
CA GLY A 153 -2.75 8.01 -0.13
C GLY A 153 -1.65 8.31 -1.16
N ARG A 154 -2.02 8.59 -2.42
CA ARG A 154 -1.10 9.02 -3.48
C ARG A 154 -0.94 10.55 -3.47
N VAL A 155 0.16 11.02 -4.06
CA VAL A 155 0.35 12.45 -4.35
C VAL A 155 -0.21 12.74 -5.74
N LEU A 156 -1.20 13.64 -5.84
CA LEU A 156 -1.71 14.16 -7.10
C LEU A 156 -0.86 15.37 -7.51
N ALA A 157 -0.20 15.33 -8.66
CA ALA A 157 0.77 16.35 -9.07
C ALA A 157 0.66 16.72 -10.55
N ASP A 158 1.05 17.95 -10.87
CA ASP A 158 1.51 18.31 -12.20
C ASP A 158 3.01 17.98 -12.31
N VAL A 159 3.43 17.47 -13.47
CA VAL A 159 4.79 16.95 -13.67
C VAL A 159 5.41 17.53 -14.94
N ALA A 160 6.64 18.02 -14.80
CA ALA A 160 7.49 18.49 -15.87
C ALA A 160 8.76 17.62 -15.97
N THR A 161 9.41 17.66 -17.12
CA THR A 161 10.73 17.07 -17.37
C THR A 161 11.66 18.14 -17.92
N LYS A 162 12.93 17.81 -18.16
CA LYS A 162 13.90 18.72 -18.79
C LYS A 162 13.49 19.20 -20.19
N ARG A 163 12.63 18.47 -20.93
CA ARG A 163 12.20 18.83 -22.30
C ARG A 163 10.70 19.05 -22.46
N THR A 164 9.88 18.58 -21.51
CA THR A 164 8.42 18.64 -21.57
C THR A 164 7.88 19.41 -20.36
N ALA A 165 7.30 20.59 -20.59
CA ALA A 165 6.81 21.47 -19.52
C ALA A 165 5.60 20.89 -18.75
N ASN A 166 4.81 20.03 -19.37
CA ASN A 166 3.71 19.31 -18.71
C ASN A 166 3.54 17.91 -19.37
N VAL A 167 3.80 16.86 -18.58
CA VAL A 167 3.72 15.45 -19.01
C VAL A 167 2.28 15.04 -19.30
N SER A 168 1.32 15.45 -18.48
CA SER A 168 -0.11 15.18 -18.69
C SER A 168 -0.60 15.73 -20.03
N ALA A 169 -0.21 16.96 -20.38
CA ALA A 169 -0.54 17.59 -21.65
C ALA A 169 0.10 16.87 -22.86
N ALA A 170 1.33 16.38 -22.72
CA ALA A 170 2.00 15.60 -23.77
C ALA A 170 1.34 14.23 -23.99
N LEU A 171 0.91 13.54 -22.93
CA LEU A 171 0.16 12.28 -23.04
C LEU A 171 -1.22 12.49 -23.68
N LEU A 172 -1.92 13.57 -23.33
CA LEU A 172 -3.19 13.97 -23.96
C LEU A 172 -3.02 14.25 -25.45
N ALA A 173 -2.00 15.05 -25.82
CA ALA A 173 -1.70 15.37 -27.21
C ALA A 173 -1.30 14.13 -28.05
N GLY A 174 -0.67 13.14 -27.43
CA GLY A 174 -0.38 11.84 -28.05
C GLY A 174 -1.57 10.87 -28.13
N GLY A 175 -2.73 11.21 -27.56
CA GLY A 175 -3.91 10.35 -27.55
C GLY A 175 -3.83 9.11 -26.64
N TYR A 176 -2.84 9.06 -25.74
CA TYR A 176 -2.60 7.93 -24.85
C TYR A 176 -3.54 7.88 -23.64
N VAL A 177 -4.05 9.03 -23.22
CA VAL A 177 -4.85 9.21 -21.99
C VAL A 177 -6.08 10.08 -22.29
N ARG A 178 -7.09 10.01 -21.42
CA ARG A 178 -8.29 10.87 -21.49
C ARG A 178 -8.17 12.00 -20.48
N SER A 179 -8.78 13.15 -20.80
CA SER A 179 -8.94 14.24 -19.82
C SER A 179 -9.94 13.82 -18.76
N TYR A 180 -9.60 14.02 -17.48
CA TYR A 180 -10.42 13.61 -16.35
C TYR A 180 -10.42 14.63 -15.23
N ASN A 181 -11.59 15.25 -15.04
CA ASN A 181 -11.84 16.30 -14.04
C ASN A 181 -12.70 15.80 -12.86
N GLY A 182 -12.76 14.48 -12.66
CA GLY A 182 -13.69 13.83 -11.73
C GLY A 182 -14.98 13.36 -12.40
N GLY A 183 -15.71 12.46 -11.73
CA GLY A 183 -16.98 11.90 -12.22
C GLY A 183 -16.89 10.41 -12.55
N HIS A 184 -17.79 9.95 -13.42
CA HIS A 184 -17.78 8.59 -13.95
C HIS A 184 -16.68 8.44 -15.00
N ARG A 185 -16.06 7.25 -15.09
CA ARG A 185 -15.05 6.92 -16.10
C ARG A 185 -15.69 6.03 -17.15
N ASP A 186 -15.63 6.44 -18.42
CA ASP A 186 -15.92 5.54 -19.53
C ASP A 186 -14.86 4.45 -19.63
N GLY A 187 -15.28 3.21 -19.85
CA GLY A 187 -14.36 2.09 -20.09
C GLY A 187 -13.44 2.32 -21.31
N TRP A 188 -12.29 1.67 -21.30
CA TRP A 188 -11.31 1.75 -22.39
C TRP A 188 -11.53 0.72 -23.49
N CYS A 189 -12.21 -0.38 -23.18
CA CYS A 189 -12.69 -1.34 -24.16
C CYS A 189 -13.56 -0.68 -25.23
N ALA A 190 -13.33 -1.01 -26.49
CA ALA A 190 -14.26 -0.63 -27.55
C ALA A 190 -15.63 -1.23 -27.24
N ARG A 191 -16.65 -0.38 -27.03
CA ARG A 191 -18.04 -0.79 -27.19
C ARG A 191 -18.22 -1.14 -28.66
N GLY A 192 -18.05 -2.42 -29.00
CA GLY A 192 -18.23 -2.90 -30.37
C GLY A 192 -19.59 -2.44 -30.88
N TRP A 193 -19.59 -1.50 -31.82
CA TRP A 193 -20.80 -1.03 -32.46
C TRP A 193 -21.37 -2.21 -33.26
N ARG A 194 -22.41 -2.85 -32.74
CA ARG A 194 -23.36 -3.57 -33.58
C ARG A 194 -24.06 -2.53 -34.44
N VAL A 195 -23.42 -2.21 -35.56
CA VAL A 195 -24.09 -1.57 -36.70
C VAL A 195 -25.09 -2.59 -37.20
N TRP A 196 -26.36 -2.37 -36.90
CA TRP A 196 -27.43 -3.14 -37.51
C TRP A 196 -27.51 -2.73 -38.99
N GLN A 197 -27.34 -3.71 -39.88
CA GLN A 197 -27.71 -3.63 -41.29
C GLN A 197 -29.10 -4.25 -41.46
#